data_AF-A0A1H7TWU0-F1
#
_entry.id   AF-A0A1H7TWU0-F1
#
_cell.length_a   1.000
_cell.length_b   1.000
_cell.length_c   1.000
_cell.angle_alpha   90.00
_cell.angle_beta   90.00
_cell.angle_gamma   90.00
#
_symmetry.space_group_name_H-M   'P 1'
#
loop_
_entity.id
_entity.type
_entity.pdbx_description
1 polymer ?
#
loop_
_entity_poly.entity_id
_entity_poly.type
_entity_poly.pdbx_seq_one_letter_code
_entity_poly.pdbx_strand_id
1 'polypeptide(L)'
;MVGHDGRTVPFLKFDPGNGHTYVIPASALSHVASLDTAQYDVPQLSRSTAPVAVTRARQAPSGYPLHIVQINAKDLASAPAQNALSFVMNVDSAGKFAAVIPDIGGVARVALPVGNYAIYTGFAEYDASGNATGLRLVLQDNLVVPNTTGVSMVTADERAATAQVTAATPRPATSDNVTLDVTRTDAVGNAIPVQAVAAGNVFVSPQGAPTIGRLSSQAMWDGVSPAGTRAPYRYDVLLPQSDGVPANETYPVSASGLASLHYTFDTDAANTAHTGLYQIGVRSQQLGGLVGTYPVTVPESLTDYVTAPLPAGFAWLQSYFAELGRAPDEGFAGLQPGDLPSFTGGQQVWRTWGHGPLAPQVGQFHGPNLCFACVAGTSMGIGFNGDFTDSAPETSGYYEVPFGYPNPTVENVTVYRDGRQIAQEPSVGAWLSDIPQQVDTYRAVFDVDASGISSVSQATKTHTDLTFVYNPAADPHLTLPPADSCYEGFSDPTSCRILPMLNLNYQLSTDGSNTGHAVSVLSLTVGHESYDGQGSQAPATSAKVEVSFDGGATWTPAATVPTGRNHYLAIWPDSGAKGSMPSLRVTATDSIGGSITQTITNAYTIG
;
A
#
# COMPACT_ATOMS: atom_id res chain seq x y z
N MET A 1 -12.40 -17.79 -0.90
CA MET A 1 -13.03 -18.85 -0.11
C MET A 1 -12.13 -20.06 -0.23
N VAL A 2 -12.01 -20.88 0.81
CA VAL A 2 -11.30 -22.15 0.69
C VAL A 2 -12.30 -23.18 0.17
N GLY A 3 -12.05 -23.71 -1.01
CA GLY A 3 -12.86 -24.78 -1.61
C GLY A 3 -12.74 -26.09 -0.82
N HIS A 4 -13.67 -27.01 -1.04
CA HIS A 4 -13.72 -28.32 -0.38
C HIS A 4 -12.45 -29.20 -0.59
N ASP A 5 -11.57 -28.84 -1.51
CA ASP A 5 -10.29 -29.50 -1.77
C ASP A 5 -9.10 -28.85 -1.03
N GLY A 6 -9.35 -27.82 -0.20
CA GLY A 6 -8.31 -27.08 0.52
C GLY A 6 -7.59 -26.04 -0.34
N ARG A 7 -8.01 -25.85 -1.60
CA ARG A 7 -7.49 -24.79 -2.44
C ARG A 7 -8.21 -23.48 -2.13
N THR A 8 -7.45 -22.43 -1.90
CA THR A 8 -7.97 -21.07 -1.85
C THR A 8 -8.36 -20.68 -3.26
N VAL A 9 -9.67 -20.48 -3.49
CA VAL A 9 -10.15 -19.95 -4.76
C VAL A 9 -10.35 -18.45 -4.55
N PRO A 10 -9.65 -17.59 -5.32
CA PRO A 10 -9.94 -16.17 -5.33
C PRO A 10 -11.39 -15.97 -5.76
N PHE A 11 -12.06 -15.00 -5.15
CA PHE A 11 -13.47 -14.73 -5.39
C PHE A 11 -13.73 -13.24 -5.21
N LEU A 12 -14.70 -12.74 -5.95
CA LEU A 12 -15.21 -11.39 -5.77
C LEU A 12 -16.42 -11.47 -4.84
N LYS A 13 -16.37 -10.73 -3.73
CA LYS A 13 -17.55 -10.43 -2.94
C LYS A 13 -18.07 -9.07 -3.39
N PHE A 14 -19.29 -9.03 -3.88
CA PHE A 14 -19.92 -7.82 -4.38
C PHE A 14 -21.27 -7.61 -3.70
N ASP A 15 -21.49 -6.42 -3.16
CA ASP A 15 -22.73 -6.02 -2.51
C ASP A 15 -23.22 -4.71 -3.14
N PRO A 16 -24.25 -4.75 -4.02
CA PRO A 16 -24.79 -3.56 -4.65
C PRO A 16 -25.76 -2.76 -3.76
N GLY A 17 -25.92 -3.08 -2.47
CA GLY A 17 -26.67 -2.25 -1.52
C GLY A 17 -28.20 -2.41 -1.57
N ASN A 18 -28.72 -3.46 -2.22
CA ASN A 18 -30.14 -3.74 -2.38
C ASN A 18 -30.60 -5.06 -1.74
N GLY A 19 -29.87 -5.56 -0.73
CA GLY A 19 -30.18 -6.79 -0.01
C GLY A 19 -29.74 -8.07 -0.72
N HIS A 20 -28.91 -7.93 -1.75
CA HIS A 20 -28.25 -9.02 -2.46
C HIS A 20 -26.76 -9.01 -2.12
N THR A 21 -26.19 -10.18 -1.87
CA THR A 21 -24.74 -10.32 -1.69
C THR A 21 -24.28 -11.42 -2.62
N TYR A 22 -23.33 -11.10 -3.49
CA TYR A 22 -22.83 -12.04 -4.48
C TYR A 22 -21.45 -12.55 -4.10
N VAL A 23 -21.24 -13.86 -4.28
CA VAL A 23 -19.95 -14.50 -4.06
C VAL A 23 -19.59 -15.25 -5.34
N ILE A 24 -18.78 -14.60 -6.18
CA ILE A 24 -18.48 -15.09 -7.53
C ILE A 24 -17.04 -15.64 -7.56
N PRO A 25 -16.83 -16.92 -7.88
CA PRO A 25 -15.49 -17.49 -8.02
C PRO A 25 -14.71 -16.78 -9.14
N ALA A 26 -13.41 -16.55 -8.97
CA ALA A 26 -12.58 -15.89 -9.98
C ALA A 26 -12.59 -16.62 -11.34
N SER A 27 -12.76 -17.94 -11.34
CA SER A 27 -12.91 -18.74 -12.57
C SER A 27 -14.20 -18.47 -13.35
N ALA A 28 -15.23 -17.90 -12.72
CA ALA A 28 -16.45 -17.48 -13.39
C ALA A 28 -16.30 -16.06 -13.99
N LEU A 29 -15.39 -15.24 -13.43
CA LEU A 29 -15.11 -13.89 -13.90
C LEU A 29 -14.37 -13.86 -15.25
N SER A 30 -13.70 -14.95 -15.64
CA SER A 30 -13.10 -15.08 -16.98
C SER A 30 -14.14 -15.19 -18.12
N HIS A 31 -15.44 -15.30 -17.79
CA HIS A 31 -16.55 -15.40 -18.73
C HIS A 31 -17.73 -14.45 -18.37
N VAL A 32 -17.42 -13.22 -17.93
CA VAL A 32 -18.41 -12.22 -17.46
C VAL A 32 -19.57 -11.99 -18.43
N ALA A 33 -19.35 -12.01 -19.75
CA ALA A 33 -20.39 -11.74 -20.74
C ALA A 33 -21.53 -12.79 -20.77
N SER A 34 -21.32 -13.97 -20.19
CA SER A 34 -22.31 -15.05 -20.07
C SER A 34 -22.62 -15.43 -18.62
N LEU A 35 -22.23 -14.58 -17.66
CA LEU A 35 -22.39 -14.85 -16.24
C LEU A 35 -23.86 -14.66 -15.82
N ASP A 36 -24.51 -15.72 -15.36
CA ASP A 36 -25.81 -15.65 -14.71
C ASP A 36 -25.62 -15.33 -13.22
N THR A 37 -25.81 -14.06 -12.85
CA THR A 37 -25.56 -13.54 -11.51
C THR A 37 -26.50 -14.14 -10.45
N ALA A 38 -27.67 -14.66 -10.83
CA ALA A 38 -28.60 -15.30 -9.89
C ALA A 38 -28.02 -16.58 -9.26
N GLN A 39 -27.07 -17.24 -9.93
CA GLN A 39 -26.40 -18.45 -9.44
C GLN A 39 -25.38 -18.16 -8.33
N TYR A 40 -25.07 -16.90 -8.07
CA TYR A 40 -24.07 -16.47 -7.10
C TYR A 40 -24.64 -15.54 -6.02
N ASP A 41 -25.94 -15.28 -6.08
CA ASP A 41 -26.69 -14.46 -5.13
C ASP A 41 -26.96 -15.25 -3.84
N VAL A 42 -26.24 -14.92 -2.78
CA VAL A 42 -26.25 -15.65 -1.49
C VAL A 42 -27.67 -15.73 -0.91
N PRO A 43 -28.46 -14.64 -0.85
CA PRO A 43 -29.88 -14.70 -0.51
C PRO A 43 -30.73 -15.66 -1.35
N GLN A 44 -30.56 -15.74 -2.67
CA GLN A 44 -31.37 -16.65 -3.51
C GLN A 44 -30.92 -18.11 -3.38
N LEU A 45 -29.61 -18.36 -3.32
CA LEU A 45 -29.05 -19.68 -3.07
C LEU A 45 -29.51 -20.24 -1.73
N SER A 46 -29.64 -19.38 -0.71
CA SER A 46 -30.14 -19.74 0.62
C SER A 46 -31.66 -20.07 0.65
N ARG A 47 -32.43 -19.64 -0.36
CA ARG A 47 -33.88 -19.86 -0.47
C ARG A 47 -34.27 -20.99 -1.42
N SER A 48 -33.40 -21.37 -2.36
CA SER A 48 -33.64 -22.52 -3.23
C SER A 48 -33.53 -23.82 -2.44
N THR A 49 -34.56 -24.68 -2.48
CA THR A 49 -34.47 -26.02 -1.91
C THR A 49 -33.41 -26.81 -2.68
N ALA A 50 -32.22 -26.91 -2.12
CA ALA A 50 -31.12 -27.65 -2.70
C ALA A 50 -31.55 -29.11 -2.99
N PRO A 51 -31.20 -29.68 -4.16
CA PRO A 51 -31.22 -31.12 -4.32
C PRO A 51 -30.32 -31.74 -3.24
N VAL A 52 -30.74 -32.86 -2.67
CA VAL A 52 -29.96 -33.62 -1.69
C VAL A 52 -28.63 -34.01 -2.35
N ALA A 53 -27.59 -33.23 -2.06
CA ALA A 53 -26.23 -33.60 -2.42
C ALA A 53 -25.87 -34.83 -1.60
N VAL A 54 -25.49 -35.90 -2.29
CA VAL A 54 -24.86 -37.06 -1.66
C VAL A 54 -23.48 -36.59 -1.20
N THR A 55 -23.41 -36.08 0.03
CA THR A 55 -22.15 -35.71 0.68
C THR A 55 -21.38 -37.00 0.93
N ARG A 56 -20.37 -37.28 0.10
CA ARG A 56 -19.31 -38.17 0.54
C ARG A 56 -18.52 -37.38 1.59
N ALA A 57 -18.85 -37.61 2.86
CA ALA A 57 -18.18 -37.01 4.00
C ALA A 57 -16.67 -37.22 3.84
N ARG A 58 -15.94 -36.14 3.55
CA ARG A 58 -14.50 -36.15 3.79
C ARG A 58 -14.37 -36.01 5.30
N GLN A 59 -13.71 -37.02 5.88
CA GLN A 59 -13.54 -37.19 7.32
C GLN A 59 -13.28 -35.85 8.01
N ALA A 60 -14.15 -35.51 8.96
CA ALA A 60 -13.72 -34.75 10.13
C ALA A 60 -12.36 -35.31 10.57
N PRO A 61 -11.39 -34.49 11.02
CA PRO A 61 -10.28 -35.03 11.79
C PRO A 61 -10.91 -35.98 12.82
N SER A 62 -10.45 -37.23 12.86
CA SER A 62 -11.13 -38.28 13.60
C SER A 62 -11.49 -37.80 15.02
N GLY A 63 -12.79 -37.64 15.29
CA GLY A 63 -13.39 -37.80 16.61
C GLY A 63 -13.47 -36.60 17.56
N TYR A 64 -13.99 -35.43 17.16
CA TYR A 64 -14.51 -34.47 18.15
C TYR A 64 -16.05 -34.40 18.12
N PRO A 65 -16.76 -34.70 19.23
CA PRO A 65 -18.16 -34.35 19.34
C PRO A 65 -18.31 -32.83 19.25
N LEU A 66 -19.23 -32.37 18.40
CA LEU A 66 -19.56 -30.95 18.23
C LEU A 66 -20.79 -30.60 19.05
N HIS A 67 -20.78 -29.41 19.65
CA HIS A 67 -21.83 -28.88 20.50
C HIS A 67 -22.27 -27.51 20.00
N ILE A 68 -23.56 -27.23 20.07
CA ILE A 68 -24.10 -25.96 19.57
C ILE A 68 -23.85 -24.86 20.59
N VAL A 69 -23.21 -23.79 20.13
CA VAL A 69 -23.16 -22.51 20.82
C VAL A 69 -24.10 -21.54 20.12
N GLN A 70 -24.89 -20.83 20.92
CA GLN A 70 -25.72 -19.73 20.47
C GLN A 70 -25.26 -18.44 21.13
N ILE A 71 -24.89 -17.47 20.30
CA ILE A 71 -24.53 -16.10 20.69
C ILE A 71 -25.77 -15.25 20.48
N ASN A 72 -26.21 -14.57 21.53
CA ASN A 72 -27.34 -13.66 21.47
C ASN A 72 -26.80 -12.23 21.48
N ALA A 73 -26.76 -11.59 20.32
CA ALA A 73 -26.30 -10.23 20.18
C ALA A 73 -27.44 -9.25 20.53
N LYS A 74 -27.18 -8.35 21.47
CA LYS A 74 -28.12 -7.32 21.91
C LYS A 74 -27.56 -5.95 21.61
N ASP A 75 -28.38 -5.11 21.01
CA ASP A 75 -28.03 -3.72 20.69
C ASP A 75 -28.05 -2.80 21.93
N LEU A 76 -27.74 -1.52 21.73
CA LEU A 76 -27.81 -0.47 22.76
C LEU A 76 -29.19 -0.33 23.42
N ALA A 77 -30.28 -0.67 22.70
CA ALA A 77 -31.65 -0.68 23.23
C ALA A 77 -32.00 -2.00 23.93
N SER A 78 -31.04 -2.93 24.04
CA SER A 78 -31.22 -4.30 24.53
C SER A 78 -32.14 -5.18 23.67
N ALA A 79 -32.43 -4.76 22.43
CA ALA A 79 -33.16 -5.53 21.44
C ALA A 79 -32.19 -6.45 20.66
N PRO A 80 -32.69 -7.48 19.95
CA PRO A 80 -31.84 -8.30 19.09
C PRO A 80 -31.15 -7.46 18.01
N ALA A 81 -29.81 -7.48 17.99
CA ALA A 81 -29.00 -6.67 17.07
C ALA A 81 -29.23 -7.07 15.61
N GLN A 82 -29.15 -6.11 14.68
CA GLN A 82 -29.32 -6.36 13.24
C GLN A 82 -28.03 -6.20 12.44
N ASN A 83 -26.97 -5.77 13.11
CA ASN A 83 -25.71 -5.22 12.59
C ASN A 83 -24.52 -5.81 13.36
N ALA A 84 -24.65 -7.06 13.81
CA ALA A 84 -23.65 -7.74 14.61
C ALA A 84 -22.89 -8.82 13.81
N LEU A 85 -21.61 -9.00 14.13
CA LEU A 85 -20.77 -10.03 13.55
C LEU A 85 -19.83 -10.59 14.62
N SER A 86 -19.80 -11.92 14.78
CA SER A 86 -19.06 -12.56 15.87
C SER A 86 -17.87 -13.34 15.34
N PHE A 87 -16.67 -13.00 15.77
CA PHE A 87 -15.49 -13.85 15.64
C PHE A 87 -15.41 -14.83 16.80
N VAL A 88 -15.26 -16.12 16.51
CA VAL A 88 -15.19 -17.19 17.51
C VAL A 88 -13.90 -17.98 17.32
N MET A 89 -13.13 -18.13 18.40
CA MET A 89 -11.81 -18.78 18.37
C MET A 89 -11.67 -19.77 19.52
N ASN A 90 -11.20 -20.98 19.23
CA ASN A 90 -10.79 -21.93 20.24
C ASN A 90 -9.44 -21.49 20.82
N VAL A 91 -9.40 -21.21 22.12
CA VAL A 91 -8.20 -20.68 22.79
C VAL A 91 -7.30 -21.77 23.37
N ASP A 92 -7.72 -23.03 23.30
CA ASP A 92 -6.81 -24.17 23.52
C ASP A 92 -5.88 -24.35 22.32
N SER A 93 -6.44 -24.20 21.11
CA SER A 93 -5.70 -24.11 19.85
C SER A 93 -6.60 -23.56 18.74
N ALA A 94 -6.21 -22.45 18.15
CA ALA A 94 -6.91 -21.80 17.03
C ALA A 94 -7.00 -22.72 15.81
N GLY A 95 -6.03 -23.63 15.65
CA GLY A 95 -6.05 -24.66 14.61
C GLY A 95 -7.21 -25.66 14.73
N LYS A 96 -7.88 -25.73 15.89
CA LYS A 96 -9.13 -26.51 16.05
C LYS A 96 -10.34 -25.76 15.51
N PHE A 97 -10.43 -24.46 15.76
CA PHE A 97 -11.51 -23.61 15.29
C PHE A 97 -11.16 -22.12 15.41
N ALA A 98 -11.30 -21.37 14.32
CA ALA A 98 -11.33 -19.91 14.29
C ALA A 98 -12.17 -19.48 13.09
N ALA A 99 -13.27 -18.77 13.31
CA ALA A 99 -14.15 -18.35 12.23
C ALA A 99 -15.00 -17.13 12.59
N VAL A 100 -15.40 -16.39 11.56
CA VAL A 100 -16.42 -15.36 11.63
C VAL A 100 -17.79 -16.00 11.43
N ILE A 101 -18.71 -15.71 12.35
CA ILE A 101 -20.07 -16.23 12.38
C ILE A 101 -21.04 -15.05 12.21
N PRO A 102 -21.83 -15.03 11.12
CA PRO A 102 -22.83 -13.98 10.93
C PRO A 102 -23.93 -14.10 11.99
N ASP A 103 -24.34 -12.94 12.53
CA ASP A 103 -25.52 -12.83 13.36
C ASP A 103 -26.73 -12.53 12.47
N ILE A 104 -27.83 -13.26 12.67
CA ILE A 104 -29.09 -13.05 11.93
C ILE A 104 -30.21 -12.83 12.94
N GLY A 105 -30.68 -11.59 13.02
CA GLY A 105 -31.77 -11.21 13.92
C GLY A 105 -31.41 -11.28 15.40
N GLY A 106 -30.17 -10.95 15.76
CA GLY A 106 -29.61 -10.95 17.12
C GLY A 106 -29.18 -12.34 17.59
N VAL A 107 -29.04 -13.30 16.68
CA VAL A 107 -28.65 -14.67 16.99
C VAL A 107 -27.61 -15.18 15.99
N ALA A 108 -26.44 -15.57 16.50
CA ALA A 108 -25.46 -16.37 15.78
C ALA A 108 -25.42 -17.79 16.38
N ARG A 109 -25.35 -18.83 15.51
CA ARG A 109 -25.26 -20.24 15.94
C ARG A 109 -24.12 -20.95 15.24
N VAL A 110 -23.34 -21.70 16.01
CA VAL A 110 -22.18 -22.41 15.50
C VAL A 110 -21.98 -23.73 16.26
N ALA A 111 -21.57 -24.78 15.53
CA ALA A 111 -21.22 -26.07 16.11
C ALA A 111 -19.72 -26.12 16.40
N LEU A 112 -19.34 -26.25 17.68
CA LEU A 112 -17.95 -26.15 18.14
C LEU A 112 -17.51 -27.44 18.84
N PRO A 113 -16.24 -27.86 18.69
CA PRO A 113 -15.65 -28.88 19.55
C PRO A 113 -15.71 -28.49 21.04
N VAL A 114 -15.68 -29.48 21.93
CA VAL A 114 -15.44 -29.25 23.36
C VAL A 114 -14.12 -28.49 23.56
N GLY A 115 -14.13 -27.46 24.39
CA GLY A 115 -12.94 -26.67 24.69
C GLY A 115 -13.26 -25.28 25.22
N ASN A 116 -12.23 -24.44 25.29
CA ASN A 116 -12.32 -23.05 25.72
C ASN A 116 -12.32 -22.13 24.50
N TYR A 117 -13.11 -21.07 24.57
CA TYR A 117 -13.33 -20.15 23.45
C TYR A 117 -13.31 -18.68 23.87
N ALA A 118 -12.80 -17.86 22.96
CA ALA A 118 -13.02 -16.42 22.93
C ALA A 118 -14.08 -16.09 21.86
N ILE A 119 -14.95 -15.13 22.17
CA ILE A 119 -15.98 -14.61 21.26
C ILE A 119 -15.92 -13.10 21.27
N TYR A 120 -15.59 -12.51 20.11
CA TYR A 120 -15.51 -11.07 19.92
C TYR A 120 -16.60 -10.64 18.95
N THR A 121 -17.55 -9.83 19.42
CA THR A 121 -18.72 -9.42 18.64
C THR A 121 -18.62 -7.94 18.31
N GLY A 122 -18.55 -7.62 17.02
CA GLY A 122 -18.59 -6.24 16.52
C GLY A 122 -20.03 -5.81 16.23
N PHE A 123 -20.38 -4.58 16.57
CA PHE A 123 -21.65 -3.92 16.27
C PHE A 123 -21.37 -2.62 15.51
N ALA A 124 -21.73 -2.59 14.22
CA ALA A 124 -21.43 -1.45 13.36
C ALA A 124 -22.52 -0.38 13.43
N GLU A 125 -22.18 0.85 13.79
CA GLU A 125 -23.11 1.98 13.78
C GLU A 125 -23.19 2.58 12.38
N TYR A 126 -24.39 2.94 11.93
CA TYR A 126 -24.62 3.53 10.60
C TYR A 126 -25.41 4.83 10.69
N ASP A 127 -25.12 5.78 9.80
CA ASP A 127 -25.97 6.96 9.61
C ASP A 127 -27.24 6.63 8.81
N ALA A 128 -28.10 7.63 8.62
CA ALA A 128 -29.34 7.50 7.85
C ALA A 128 -29.12 7.18 6.36
N SER A 129 -27.90 7.38 5.85
CA SER A 129 -27.51 7.06 4.47
C SER A 129 -26.88 5.67 4.35
N GLY A 130 -26.71 4.96 5.46
CA GLY A 130 -26.07 3.64 5.51
C GLY A 130 -24.55 3.67 5.57
N ASN A 131 -23.92 4.83 5.82
CA ASN A 131 -22.48 4.91 6.00
C ASN A 131 -22.11 4.47 7.42
N ALA A 132 -21.04 3.68 7.57
CA ALA A 132 -20.55 3.29 8.89
C ALA A 132 -19.99 4.51 9.63
N THR A 133 -20.52 4.81 10.81
CA THR A 133 -20.13 5.97 11.64
C THR A 133 -19.38 5.60 12.91
N GLY A 134 -19.39 4.33 13.27
CA GLY A 134 -18.79 3.85 14.51
C GLY A 134 -18.82 2.33 14.58
N LEU A 135 -18.10 1.79 15.55
CA LEU A 135 -18.03 0.36 15.81
C LEU A 135 -17.89 0.11 17.31
N ARG A 136 -18.64 -0.86 17.81
CA ARG A 136 -18.51 -1.33 19.20
C ARG A 136 -18.04 -2.77 19.20
N LEU A 137 -16.96 -3.09 19.91
CA LEU A 137 -16.39 -4.42 20.00
C LEU A 137 -16.56 -4.99 21.41
N VAL A 138 -17.33 -6.05 21.55
CA VAL A 138 -17.56 -6.75 22.82
C VAL A 138 -16.74 -8.02 22.87
N LEU A 139 -15.88 -8.13 23.89
CA LEU A 139 -14.93 -9.22 24.10
C LEU A 139 -15.44 -10.19 25.18
N GLN A 140 -15.34 -11.50 24.92
CA GLN A 140 -15.72 -12.55 25.87
C GLN A 140 -14.70 -13.70 25.82
N ASP A 141 -13.75 -13.76 26.76
CA ASP A 141 -12.59 -14.68 26.68
C ASP A 141 -12.72 -16.01 27.45
N ASN A 142 -13.84 -16.25 28.14
CA ASN A 142 -13.97 -17.35 29.10
C ASN A 142 -15.14 -18.29 28.79
N LEU A 143 -15.51 -18.48 27.52
CA LEU A 143 -16.56 -19.42 27.18
C LEU A 143 -16.01 -20.85 27.22
N VAL A 144 -16.65 -21.71 28.02
CA VAL A 144 -16.41 -23.15 28.01
C VAL A 144 -17.53 -23.84 27.23
N VAL A 145 -17.16 -24.64 26.24
CA VAL A 145 -18.08 -25.55 25.53
C VAL A 145 -17.94 -26.93 26.16
N PRO A 146 -18.90 -27.36 27.00
CA PRO A 146 -18.80 -28.63 27.71
C PRO A 146 -19.21 -29.80 26.83
N ASN A 147 -18.76 -31.00 27.18
CA ASN A 147 -19.20 -32.25 26.54
C ASN A 147 -20.61 -32.65 26.99
N THR A 148 -21.63 -31.89 26.58
CA THR A 148 -23.04 -32.14 26.93
C THR A 148 -23.97 -31.88 25.74
N THR A 149 -25.15 -32.51 25.71
CA THR A 149 -26.08 -32.38 24.57
C THR A 149 -26.87 -31.06 24.54
N GLY A 150 -26.64 -30.15 25.49
CA GLY A 150 -27.32 -28.85 25.55
C GLY A 150 -26.72 -27.79 24.62
N VAL A 151 -27.47 -26.70 24.41
CA VAL A 151 -26.97 -25.50 23.73
C VAL A 151 -26.27 -24.62 24.76
N SER A 152 -25.00 -24.30 24.54
CA SER A 152 -24.32 -23.27 25.32
C SER A 152 -24.76 -21.90 24.84
N MET A 153 -25.35 -21.11 25.75
CA MET A 153 -25.86 -19.77 25.44
C MET A 153 -24.89 -18.72 25.99
N VAL A 154 -24.53 -17.75 25.15
CA VAL A 154 -23.77 -16.56 25.54
C VAL A 154 -24.50 -15.32 25.05
N THR A 155 -24.37 -14.20 25.75
CA THR A 155 -24.95 -12.91 25.34
C THR A 155 -23.82 -11.93 25.08
N ALA A 156 -23.77 -11.37 23.88
CA ALA A 156 -22.93 -10.22 23.56
C ALA A 156 -23.82 -8.98 23.68
N ASP A 157 -23.60 -8.16 24.71
CA ASP A 157 -24.37 -6.94 24.97
C ASP A 157 -23.56 -5.73 24.51
N GLU A 158 -24.02 -5.05 23.46
CA GLU A 158 -23.33 -3.91 22.85
C GLU A 158 -22.97 -2.82 23.88
N ARG A 159 -23.77 -2.66 24.93
CA ARG A 159 -23.55 -1.67 26.00
C ARG A 159 -22.31 -1.96 26.85
N ALA A 160 -21.77 -3.18 26.79
CA ALA A 160 -20.52 -3.53 27.47
C ALA A 160 -19.30 -2.84 26.85
N ALA A 161 -19.38 -2.42 25.59
CA ALA A 161 -18.33 -1.63 24.93
C ALA A 161 -18.37 -0.17 25.40
N THR A 162 -17.81 0.07 26.58
CA THR A 162 -17.84 1.38 27.24
C THR A 162 -16.56 2.19 27.07
N ALA A 163 -15.43 1.56 26.74
CA ALA A 163 -14.17 2.27 26.60
C ALA A 163 -14.04 2.81 25.17
N GLN A 164 -14.09 4.13 25.02
CA GLN A 164 -13.91 4.80 23.74
C GLN A 164 -12.43 5.06 23.48
N VAL A 165 -11.94 4.64 22.31
CA VAL A 165 -10.58 4.94 21.88
C VAL A 165 -10.49 6.40 21.44
N THR A 166 -9.68 7.19 22.17
CA THR A 166 -9.52 8.62 21.90
C THR A 166 -8.08 9.09 22.17
N ALA A 167 -7.67 10.14 21.47
CA ALA A 167 -6.40 10.82 21.71
C ALA A 167 -6.63 12.28 22.17
N ALA A 168 -5.91 12.71 23.20
CA ALA A 168 -5.84 14.10 23.61
C ALA A 168 -4.60 14.75 22.97
N THR A 169 -4.80 15.40 21.82
CA THR A 169 -3.73 15.97 20.99
C THR A 169 -3.29 17.37 21.45
N PRO A 170 -2.03 17.78 21.18
CA PRO A 170 -1.54 19.12 21.56
C PRO A 170 -2.31 20.29 20.94
N ARG A 171 -2.80 20.11 19.71
CA ARG A 171 -3.69 21.04 19.02
C ARG A 171 -5.07 20.37 18.87
N PRO A 172 -6.18 21.12 18.92
CA PRO A 172 -7.50 20.53 18.73
C PRO A 172 -7.59 19.74 17.43
N ALA A 173 -8.17 18.56 17.48
CA ALA A 173 -8.44 17.73 16.30
C ALA A 173 -9.70 16.91 16.55
N THR A 174 -10.39 16.52 15.48
CA THR A 174 -11.56 15.63 15.53
C THR A 174 -11.16 14.32 14.86
N SER A 175 -11.52 13.20 15.49
CA SER A 175 -11.22 11.89 14.91
C SER A 175 -11.96 11.71 13.60
N ASP A 176 -11.25 11.26 12.57
CA ASP A 176 -11.79 10.89 11.26
C ASP A 176 -11.49 9.44 10.89
N ASN A 177 -10.58 8.76 11.61
CA ASN A 177 -10.43 7.32 11.58
C ASN A 177 -9.89 6.79 12.93
N VAL A 178 -10.36 5.61 13.32
CA VAL A 178 -9.78 4.84 14.43
C VAL A 178 -9.68 3.39 14.01
N THR A 179 -8.49 2.82 14.16
CA THR A 179 -8.21 1.41 13.93
C THR A 179 -7.76 0.80 15.25
N LEU A 180 -8.54 -0.13 15.80
CA LEU A 180 -8.21 -0.91 16.99
C LEU A 180 -7.97 -2.36 16.61
N ASP A 181 -6.77 -2.86 16.86
CA ASP A 181 -6.46 -4.28 16.80
C ASP A 181 -6.50 -4.89 18.20
N VAL A 182 -7.34 -5.91 18.36
CA VAL A 182 -7.35 -6.78 19.54
C VAL A 182 -6.79 -8.13 19.14
N THR A 183 -5.61 -8.45 19.64
CA THR A 183 -4.89 -9.69 19.31
C THR A 183 -5.11 -10.74 20.37
N ARG A 184 -5.68 -11.87 19.96
CA ARG A 184 -5.92 -13.02 20.83
C ARG A 184 -4.92 -14.14 20.51
N THR A 185 -4.10 -14.50 21.49
CA THR A 185 -3.14 -15.60 21.39
C THR A 185 -3.66 -16.83 22.13
N ASP A 186 -3.74 -17.99 21.47
CA ASP A 186 -4.16 -19.25 22.11
C ASP A 186 -3.09 -19.85 23.05
N ALA A 187 -3.39 -20.99 23.66
CA ALA A 187 -2.48 -21.69 24.59
C ALA A 187 -1.21 -22.25 23.93
N VAL A 188 -1.20 -22.44 22.61
CA VAL A 188 -0.07 -22.99 21.85
C VAL A 188 0.76 -21.91 21.14
N GLY A 189 0.36 -20.64 21.26
CA GLY A 189 1.09 -19.48 20.77
C GLY A 189 0.61 -18.90 19.44
N ASN A 190 -0.50 -19.40 18.86
CA ASN A 190 -1.05 -18.79 17.63
C ASN A 190 -1.79 -17.50 18.00
N ALA A 191 -1.36 -16.38 17.42
CA ALA A 191 -2.00 -15.08 17.57
C ALA A 191 -2.92 -14.79 16.38
N ILE A 192 -4.14 -14.35 16.66
CA ILE A 192 -5.09 -13.88 15.65
C ILE A 192 -5.52 -12.46 16.02
N PRO A 193 -5.23 -11.45 15.18
CA PRO A 193 -5.77 -10.10 15.36
C PRO A 193 -7.23 -10.05 14.93
N VAL A 194 -8.04 -9.31 15.69
CA VAL A 194 -9.39 -8.88 15.31
C VAL A 194 -9.38 -7.36 15.24
N GLN A 195 -9.58 -6.84 14.05
CA GLN A 195 -9.51 -5.41 13.77
C GLN A 195 -10.90 -4.77 13.81
N ALA A 196 -10.97 -3.62 14.45
CA ALA A 196 -12.13 -2.76 14.55
C ALA A 196 -11.79 -1.40 13.93
N VAL A 197 -12.42 -1.07 12.80
CA VAL A 197 -12.18 0.17 12.04
C VAL A 197 -13.46 0.98 11.92
N ALA A 198 -13.38 2.28 12.17
CA ALA A 198 -14.45 3.21 11.86
C ALA A 198 -13.92 4.62 11.58
N ALA A 199 -14.60 5.36 10.71
CA ALA A 199 -14.33 6.78 10.43
C ALA A 199 -14.75 7.73 11.58
N GLY A 200 -15.00 7.17 12.76
CA GLY A 200 -15.62 7.86 13.88
C GLY A 200 -15.34 7.11 15.17
N ASN A 201 -16.36 6.82 15.96
CA ASN A 201 -16.13 6.29 17.31
C ASN A 201 -15.92 4.78 17.30
N VAL A 202 -14.78 4.34 17.82
CA VAL A 202 -14.57 2.93 18.20
C VAL A 202 -14.68 2.80 19.71
N PHE A 203 -15.58 1.93 20.15
CA PHE A 203 -15.68 1.51 21.54
C PHE A 203 -15.32 0.04 21.68
N VAL A 204 -14.72 -0.32 22.80
CA VAL A 204 -14.39 -1.71 23.13
C VAL A 204 -14.78 -2.01 24.58
N SER A 205 -15.17 -3.25 24.85
CA SER A 205 -15.47 -3.67 26.21
C SER A 205 -14.16 -3.90 26.98
N PRO A 206 -13.98 -3.30 28.17
CA PRO A 206 -12.80 -3.54 28.99
C PRO A 206 -12.64 -5.01 29.32
N GLN A 207 -11.43 -5.53 29.17
CA GLN A 207 -11.14 -6.95 29.32
C GLN A 207 -9.76 -7.12 29.96
N GLY A 208 -9.73 -7.77 31.13
CA GLY A 208 -8.47 -8.13 31.78
C GLY A 208 -7.74 -9.27 31.08
N ALA A 209 -6.59 -9.67 31.63
CA ALA A 209 -5.84 -10.81 31.10
C ALA A 209 -6.71 -12.09 31.07
N PRO A 210 -6.74 -12.83 29.95
CA PRO A 210 -7.50 -14.08 29.86
C PRO A 210 -6.85 -15.18 30.70
N THR A 211 -7.63 -16.20 31.07
CA THR A 211 -7.11 -17.34 31.85
C THR A 211 -6.25 -18.30 31.02
N ILE A 212 -6.44 -18.32 29.70
CA ILE A 212 -5.72 -19.17 28.75
C ILE A 212 -5.14 -18.28 27.65
N GLY A 213 -3.85 -18.42 27.35
CA GLY A 213 -3.19 -17.64 26.29
C GLY A 213 -3.00 -16.16 26.68
N ARG A 214 -3.01 -15.26 25.69
CA ARG A 214 -2.81 -13.80 25.89
C ARG A 214 -3.83 -12.98 25.12
N LEU A 215 -4.08 -11.76 25.60
CA LEU A 215 -4.85 -10.72 24.94
C LEU A 215 -4.00 -9.45 24.95
N SER A 216 -3.90 -8.76 23.81
CA SER A 216 -3.30 -7.44 23.72
C SER A 216 -4.13 -6.54 22.82
N SER A 217 -4.07 -5.23 23.06
CA SER A 217 -4.70 -4.22 22.22
C SER A 217 -3.69 -3.21 21.72
N GLN A 218 -3.84 -2.81 20.46
CA GLN A 218 -3.05 -1.76 19.81
C GLN A 218 -4.01 -0.90 18.99
N ALA A 219 -3.99 0.41 19.21
CA ALA A 219 -4.83 1.34 18.48
C ALA A 219 -3.98 2.33 17.68
N MET A 220 -4.50 2.73 16.52
CA MET A 220 -4.11 3.90 15.78
C MET A 220 -5.30 4.85 15.79
N TRP A 221 -5.03 6.11 16.12
CA TRP A 221 -6.03 7.17 16.14
C TRP A 221 -5.60 8.24 15.15
N ASP A 222 -6.54 8.61 14.30
CA ASP A 222 -6.33 9.58 13.25
C ASP A 222 -7.32 10.72 13.44
N GLY A 223 -6.86 11.94 13.21
CA GLY A 223 -7.71 13.10 13.37
C GLY A 223 -7.26 14.34 12.63
N VAL A 224 -8.25 15.12 12.21
CA VAL A 224 -8.09 16.31 11.39
C VAL A 224 -8.33 17.58 12.18
N SER A 225 -7.65 18.65 11.76
CA SER A 225 -7.85 19.99 12.31
C SER A 225 -9.31 20.46 12.18
N PRO A 226 -9.81 21.33 13.09
CA PRO A 226 -11.16 21.88 12.98
C PRO A 226 -11.40 22.56 11.63
N ALA A 227 -12.63 22.47 11.12
CA ALA A 227 -13.03 23.14 9.89
C ALA A 227 -12.74 24.64 9.94
N GLY A 228 -12.23 25.20 8.83
CA GLY A 228 -11.85 26.61 8.73
C GLY A 228 -10.47 26.96 9.31
N THR A 229 -9.68 25.98 9.77
CA THR A 229 -8.29 26.19 10.14
C THR A 229 -7.49 26.70 8.93
N ARG A 230 -6.80 27.84 9.07
CA ARG A 230 -6.07 28.50 7.98
C ARG A 230 -5.00 27.62 7.30
N ALA A 231 -4.35 26.77 8.08
CA ALA A 231 -3.38 25.79 7.59
C ALA A 231 -3.80 24.42 8.13
N PRO A 232 -4.54 23.63 7.33
CA PRO A 232 -5.00 22.31 7.73
C PRO A 232 -3.85 21.42 8.20
N TYR A 233 -4.14 20.61 9.21
CA TYR A 233 -3.21 19.61 9.71
C TYR A 233 -3.97 18.36 10.14
N ARG A 234 -3.25 17.26 10.24
CA ARG A 234 -3.74 16.00 10.78
C ARG A 234 -2.79 15.41 11.81
N TYR A 235 -3.29 14.45 12.56
CA TYR A 235 -2.56 13.60 13.48
C TYR A 235 -2.79 12.16 13.06
N ASP A 236 -1.72 11.39 12.94
CA ASP A 236 -1.78 9.94 12.73
C ASP A 236 -0.92 9.32 13.81
N VAL A 237 -1.56 8.85 14.88
CA VAL A 237 -0.85 8.47 16.11
C VAL A 237 -1.06 7.00 16.44
N LEU A 238 0.04 6.27 16.47
CA LEU A 238 0.09 4.97 17.12
C LEU A 238 0.03 5.18 18.64
N LEU A 239 -0.98 4.60 19.28
CA LEU A 239 -1.19 4.69 20.71
C LEU A 239 -0.39 3.60 21.44
N PRO A 240 -0.12 3.70 22.75
CA PRO A 240 0.58 2.65 23.48
C PRO A 240 -0.17 1.31 23.45
N GLN A 241 0.55 0.23 23.10
CA GLN A 241 0.03 -1.13 23.24
C GLN A 241 -0.30 -1.45 24.71
N SER A 242 -1.39 -2.17 24.94
CA SER A 242 -1.79 -2.63 26.29
C SER A 242 -1.90 -4.16 26.34
N ASP A 243 -1.59 -4.73 27.51
CA ASP A 243 -1.94 -6.11 27.85
C ASP A 243 -3.42 -6.13 28.26
N GLY A 244 -4.26 -6.87 27.52
CA GLY A 244 -5.71 -6.79 27.61
C GLY A 244 -6.29 -5.53 26.97
N VAL A 245 -7.49 -5.15 27.41
CA VAL A 245 -8.19 -3.92 27.02
C VAL A 245 -8.51 -3.11 28.29
N PRO A 246 -7.80 -1.98 28.52
CA PRO A 246 -8.08 -1.07 29.62
C PRO A 246 -9.53 -0.57 29.70
N ALA A 247 -9.96 -0.20 30.90
CA ALA A 247 -11.26 0.46 31.10
C ALA A 247 -11.29 1.91 30.60
N ASN A 248 -10.11 2.51 30.39
CA ASN A 248 -9.95 3.85 29.86
C ASN A 248 -9.02 3.81 28.65
N GLU A 249 -9.58 4.09 27.49
CA GLU A 249 -8.92 4.10 26.18
C GLU A 249 -8.66 5.55 25.71
N THR A 250 -8.48 6.47 26.66
CA THR A 250 -8.11 7.87 26.39
C THR A 250 -6.61 8.07 26.58
N TYR A 251 -5.92 8.49 25.53
CA TYR A 251 -4.47 8.58 25.50
C TYR A 251 -3.97 10.03 25.36
N PRO A 252 -3.13 10.53 26.28
CA PRO A 252 -2.49 11.82 26.11
C PRO A 252 -1.39 11.74 25.04
N VAL A 253 -1.46 12.63 24.05
CA VAL A 253 -0.42 12.77 23.03
C VAL A 253 0.41 14.01 23.36
N SER A 254 1.73 13.81 23.53
CA SER A 254 2.66 14.91 23.81
C SER A 254 3.31 15.42 22.52
N ALA A 255 3.50 16.73 22.42
CA ALA A 255 4.18 17.34 21.26
C ALA A 255 5.64 16.84 21.09
N SER A 256 6.32 16.49 22.19
CA SER A 256 7.68 15.93 22.15
C SER A 256 7.73 14.49 21.60
N GLY A 257 6.61 13.76 21.60
CA GLY A 257 6.49 12.41 21.06
C GLY A 257 5.99 12.38 19.61
N LEU A 258 6.07 13.51 18.90
CA LEU A 258 5.58 13.66 17.54
C LEU A 258 6.68 14.19 16.61
N ALA A 259 6.70 13.71 15.38
CA ALA A 259 7.37 14.38 14.27
C ALA A 259 6.36 15.23 13.48
N SER A 260 6.83 16.25 12.76
CA SER A 260 6.01 17.08 11.87
C SER A 260 6.42 16.86 10.41
N LEU A 261 5.48 16.40 9.60
CA LEU A 261 5.71 16.05 8.21
C LEU A 261 4.95 17.08 7.38
N HIS A 262 5.68 17.81 6.55
CA HIS A 262 5.17 18.88 5.72
C HIS A 262 5.09 18.38 4.28
N TYR A 263 3.90 17.98 3.88
CA TYR A 263 3.62 17.49 2.55
C TYR A 263 3.15 18.60 1.63
N THR A 264 3.55 18.49 0.36
CA THR A 264 2.86 19.11 -0.76
C THR A 264 2.41 17.99 -1.70
N PHE A 265 1.17 18.04 -2.14
CA PHE A 265 0.61 17.08 -3.09
C PHE A 265 0.38 17.81 -4.40
N ASP A 266 1.21 17.48 -5.39
CA ASP A 266 1.05 17.98 -6.75
C ASP A 266 0.19 17.01 -7.56
N THR A 267 -0.31 17.49 -8.69
CA THR A 267 -1.26 16.75 -9.51
C THR A 267 -1.09 17.03 -10.99
N ASP A 268 -1.51 16.07 -11.81
CA ASP A 268 -1.58 16.24 -13.26
C ASP A 268 -2.60 17.35 -13.61
N ALA A 269 -2.28 18.20 -14.59
CA ALA A 269 -3.16 19.27 -15.04
C ALA A 269 -4.54 18.78 -15.55
N ALA A 270 -4.67 17.50 -15.94
CA ALA A 270 -5.92 16.87 -16.31
C ALA A 270 -6.79 16.44 -15.12
N ASN A 271 -6.25 16.44 -13.89
CA ASN A 271 -7.04 16.20 -12.68
C ASN A 271 -7.93 17.42 -12.35
N THR A 272 -9.01 17.56 -13.10
CA THR A 272 -10.00 18.62 -12.93
C THR A 272 -10.91 18.41 -11.71
N ALA A 273 -10.90 17.21 -11.11
CA ALA A 273 -11.65 16.92 -9.89
C ALA A 273 -10.96 17.52 -8.65
N HIS A 274 -9.65 17.80 -8.74
CA HIS A 274 -8.84 18.27 -7.62
C HIS A 274 -8.89 17.33 -6.41
N THR A 275 -8.96 16.02 -6.67
CA THR A 275 -9.05 14.98 -5.64
C THR A 275 -7.85 14.05 -5.69
N GLY A 276 -7.44 13.58 -4.53
CA GLY A 276 -6.45 12.52 -4.34
C GLY A 276 -6.70 11.82 -3.01
N LEU A 277 -5.96 10.73 -2.77
CA LEU A 277 -5.99 10.01 -1.51
C LEU A 277 -4.59 9.98 -0.90
N TYR A 278 -4.49 10.41 0.35
CA TYR A 278 -3.30 10.22 1.16
C TYR A 278 -3.53 9.01 2.06
N GLN A 279 -2.62 8.04 2.01
CA GLN A 279 -2.63 6.87 2.85
C GLN A 279 -1.47 6.95 3.83
N ILE A 280 -1.76 6.77 5.12
CA ILE A 280 -0.74 6.68 6.15
C ILE A 280 -1.13 5.63 7.17
N GLY A 281 -0.13 4.93 7.68
CA GLY A 281 -0.32 3.86 8.63
C GLY A 281 0.98 3.40 9.26
N VAL A 282 0.87 2.40 10.12
CA VAL A 282 2.03 1.67 10.61
C VAL A 282 1.95 0.21 10.19
N ARG A 283 3.11 -0.42 9.99
CA ARG A 283 3.22 -1.86 9.79
C ARG A 283 4.08 -2.49 10.88
N SER A 284 3.69 -3.68 11.32
CA SER A 284 4.55 -4.58 12.08
C SER A 284 4.38 -6.01 11.59
N GLN A 285 5.36 -6.88 11.87
CA GLN A 285 5.24 -8.31 11.54
C GLN A 285 4.13 -9.00 12.35
N GLN A 286 3.79 -8.49 13.54
CA GLN A 286 2.85 -9.13 14.46
C GLN A 286 1.39 -8.77 14.16
N LEU A 287 1.13 -7.52 13.75
CA LEU A 287 -0.21 -6.99 13.53
C LEU A 287 -0.55 -6.82 12.04
N GLY A 288 0.44 -6.92 11.14
CA GLY A 288 0.26 -6.51 9.76
C GLY A 288 0.25 -4.98 9.67
N GLY A 289 -0.67 -4.39 8.91
CA GLY A 289 -0.79 -2.95 8.72
C GLY A 289 -2.01 -2.35 9.40
N LEU A 290 -1.82 -1.28 10.16
CA LEU A 290 -2.88 -0.35 10.59
C LEU A 290 -2.79 0.85 9.66
N VAL A 291 -3.72 1.00 8.73
CA VAL A 291 -3.62 2.00 7.67
C VAL A 291 -4.94 2.74 7.52
N GLY A 292 -4.89 4.07 7.52
CA GLY A 292 -5.99 4.94 7.14
C GLY A 292 -5.76 5.54 5.75
N THR A 293 -6.86 5.83 5.05
CA THR A 293 -6.83 6.49 3.74
C THR A 293 -7.74 7.70 3.79
N TYR A 294 -7.24 8.84 3.33
CA TYR A 294 -7.84 10.14 3.56
C TYR A 294 -7.92 10.93 2.27
N PRO A 295 -9.08 11.53 1.96
CA PRO A 295 -9.19 12.42 0.81
C PRO A 295 -8.35 13.69 1.04
N VAL A 296 -7.61 14.07 0.01
CA VAL A 296 -6.84 15.32 -0.08
C VAL A 296 -7.33 16.12 -1.29
N THR A 297 -7.37 17.44 -1.16
CA THR A 297 -7.75 18.33 -2.26
C THR A 297 -6.49 18.81 -2.96
N VAL A 298 -6.25 18.42 -4.21
CA VAL A 298 -4.96 18.66 -4.86
C VAL A 298 -5.03 19.73 -5.97
N PRO A 299 -4.01 20.59 -6.12
CA PRO A 299 -2.79 20.63 -5.30
C PRO A 299 -3.00 21.31 -3.94
N GLU A 300 -2.35 20.79 -2.90
CA GLU A 300 -2.34 21.40 -1.57
C GLU A 300 -1.08 21.11 -0.77
N SER A 301 -0.98 21.76 0.40
CA SER A 301 0.00 21.43 1.42
C SER A 301 -0.69 20.95 2.70
N LEU A 302 -0.14 19.92 3.32
CA LEU A 302 -0.65 19.30 4.54
C LEU A 302 0.47 19.18 5.58
N THR A 303 0.18 19.53 6.82
CA THR A 303 1.05 19.16 7.95
C THR A 303 0.46 17.94 8.66
N ASP A 304 1.23 16.88 8.74
CA ASP A 304 0.90 15.67 9.47
C ASP A 304 1.78 15.54 10.72
N TYR A 305 1.18 15.20 11.85
CA TYR A 305 1.84 14.95 13.11
C TYR A 305 1.75 13.47 13.46
N VAL A 306 2.89 12.78 13.37
CA VAL A 306 2.93 11.32 13.52
C VAL A 306 3.65 10.92 14.80
N THR A 307 3.25 9.80 15.42
CA THR A 307 3.96 9.24 16.59
C THR A 307 5.44 8.99 16.27
N ALA A 308 6.33 9.54 17.09
CA ALA A 308 7.77 9.43 16.92
C ALA A 308 8.53 9.47 18.27
N PRO A 309 9.42 8.51 18.58
CA PRO A 309 9.71 7.31 17.80
C PRO A 309 8.58 6.29 17.88
N LEU A 310 8.47 5.43 16.87
CA LEU A 310 7.63 4.24 16.94
C LEU A 310 8.23 3.18 17.89
N PRO A 311 7.41 2.31 18.50
CA PRO A 311 7.90 1.13 19.19
C PRO A 311 8.73 0.23 18.27
N ALA A 312 9.65 -0.54 18.86
CA ALA A 312 10.48 -1.47 18.11
C ALA A 312 9.63 -2.49 17.32
N GLY A 313 9.98 -2.73 16.06
CA GLY A 313 9.24 -3.64 15.17
C GLY A 313 8.10 -2.98 14.40
N PHE A 314 7.86 -1.68 14.59
CA PHE A 314 6.95 -0.89 13.77
C PHE A 314 7.71 0.03 12.82
N ALA A 315 7.13 0.28 11.65
CA ALA A 315 7.58 1.30 10.72
C ALA A 315 6.39 2.01 10.07
N TRP A 316 6.58 3.26 9.62
CA TRP A 316 5.54 4.00 8.93
C TRP A 316 5.35 3.48 7.50
N LEU A 317 4.09 3.46 7.06
CA LEU A 317 3.66 3.28 5.68
C LEU A 317 3.04 4.59 5.22
N GLN A 318 3.41 5.05 4.03
CA GLN A 318 2.88 6.27 3.42
C GLN A 318 2.65 6.03 1.95
N SER A 319 1.54 6.49 1.41
CA SER A 319 1.29 6.49 -0.04
C SER A 319 0.47 7.71 -0.42
N TYR A 320 0.64 8.17 -1.65
CA TYR A 320 -0.26 9.13 -2.27
C TYR A 320 -0.84 8.53 -3.54
N PHE A 321 -2.14 8.63 -3.71
CA PHE A 321 -2.85 8.18 -4.89
C PHE A 321 -3.49 9.39 -5.55
N ALA A 322 -2.99 9.78 -6.72
CA ALA A 322 -3.69 10.73 -7.56
C ALA A 322 -4.89 10.01 -8.19
N GLU A 323 -6.10 10.53 -7.98
CA GLU A 323 -7.32 9.97 -8.58
C GLU A 323 -7.29 10.18 -10.09
N LEU A 324 -7.34 9.08 -10.83
CA LEU A 324 -7.31 9.11 -12.29
C LEU A 324 -8.74 9.17 -12.82
N GLY A 325 -9.48 10.25 -12.59
CA GLY A 325 -10.82 10.42 -13.14
C GLY A 325 -11.95 9.77 -12.33
N ARG A 326 -13.15 9.68 -12.91
CA ARG A 326 -14.40 9.29 -12.20
C ARG A 326 -14.96 7.95 -12.65
N ALA A 327 -14.49 7.40 -13.76
CA ALA A 327 -15.04 6.14 -14.23
C ALA A 327 -14.41 4.99 -13.42
N PRO A 328 -15.21 3.99 -13.01
CA PRO A 328 -14.77 2.91 -12.11
C PRO A 328 -13.66 2.02 -12.70
N ASP A 329 -13.30 2.21 -13.97
CA ASP A 329 -12.23 1.52 -14.69
C ASP A 329 -10.92 2.33 -14.80
N GLU A 330 -10.88 3.60 -14.37
CA GLU A 330 -9.72 4.47 -14.60
C GLU A 330 -8.62 4.41 -13.52
N GLY A 331 -8.88 3.80 -12.35
CA GLY A 331 -7.86 3.48 -11.36
C GLY A 331 -7.22 4.67 -10.62
N PHE A 332 -6.00 4.48 -10.13
CA PHE A 332 -5.20 5.47 -9.41
C PHE A 332 -3.74 5.45 -9.88
N ALA A 333 -3.09 6.61 -9.86
CA ALA A 333 -1.64 6.71 -9.94
C ALA A 333 -1.11 6.72 -8.50
N GLY A 334 -0.61 5.57 -8.06
CA GLY A 334 -0.06 5.38 -6.72
C GLY A 334 1.40 5.78 -6.67
N LEU A 335 1.79 6.47 -5.61
CA LEU A 335 3.16 6.84 -5.26
C LEU A 335 3.44 6.32 -3.86
N GLN A 336 4.51 5.54 -3.73
CA GLN A 336 4.91 4.93 -2.47
C GLN A 336 6.41 5.11 -2.27
N PRO A 337 6.87 5.55 -1.08
CA PRO A 337 8.27 5.41 -0.73
C PRO A 337 8.59 3.92 -0.72
N GLY A 338 9.66 3.53 -1.41
CA GLY A 338 10.22 2.18 -1.31
C GLY A 338 10.65 1.89 0.12
N ASP A 339 11.03 2.92 0.87
CA ASP A 339 11.47 2.81 2.25
C ASP A 339 10.32 2.95 3.25
N LEU A 340 10.43 2.25 4.38
CA LEU A 340 9.53 2.45 5.52
C LEU A 340 10.17 3.48 6.47
N PRO A 341 9.74 4.75 6.46
CA PRO A 341 10.42 5.76 7.22
C PRO A 341 10.27 5.53 8.73
N SER A 342 11.30 5.94 9.47
CA SER A 342 11.25 6.09 10.91
C SER A 342 11.57 7.55 11.26
N PHE A 343 10.92 8.06 12.30
CA PHE A 343 11.08 9.44 12.72
C PHE A 343 11.48 9.53 14.18
N THR A 344 12.08 10.66 14.54
CA THR A 344 12.41 11.03 15.91
C THR A 344 11.49 12.14 16.41
N GLY A 345 11.20 12.17 17.71
CA GLY A 345 10.37 13.22 18.31
C GLY A 345 10.95 14.62 18.07
N GLY A 346 10.12 15.56 17.62
CA GLY A 346 10.49 16.91 17.24
C GLY A 346 11.12 17.06 15.85
N GLN A 347 11.33 15.97 15.11
CA GLN A 347 11.83 16.02 13.74
C GLN A 347 10.84 16.74 12.82
N GLN A 348 11.37 17.52 11.88
CA GLN A 348 10.61 18.09 10.78
C GLN A 348 11.08 17.49 9.46
N VAL A 349 10.14 17.08 8.63
CA VAL A 349 10.39 16.46 7.32
C VAL A 349 9.56 17.19 6.28
N TRP A 350 10.13 17.43 5.11
CA TRP A 350 9.43 18.01 3.96
C TRP A 350 9.44 17.01 2.82
N ARG A 351 8.30 16.89 2.14
CA ARG A 351 8.18 16.05 0.96
C ARG A 351 7.13 16.61 0.01
N THR A 352 7.42 16.53 -1.27
CA THR A 352 6.46 16.77 -2.32
C THR A 352 6.12 15.44 -2.98
N TRP A 353 4.84 15.24 -3.28
CA TRP A 353 4.32 14.07 -3.96
C TRP A 353 3.82 14.44 -5.35
N GLY A 354 4.13 13.65 -6.37
CA GLY A 354 3.61 13.81 -7.72
C GLY A 354 4.20 14.99 -8.49
N HIS A 355 5.36 15.50 -8.06
CA HIS A 355 6.01 16.62 -8.74
C HIS A 355 6.73 16.12 -9.99
N GLY A 356 6.31 16.65 -11.14
CA GLY A 356 6.82 16.25 -12.43
C GLY A 356 8.21 16.82 -12.75
N PRO A 357 8.83 16.34 -13.84
CA PRO A 357 8.35 15.28 -14.71
C PRO A 357 8.53 13.88 -14.08
N LEU A 358 7.48 13.05 -14.17
CA LEU A 358 7.49 11.67 -13.69
C LEU A 358 8.10 10.76 -14.74
N ALA A 359 9.01 9.86 -14.33
CA ALA A 359 9.65 8.92 -15.24
C ALA A 359 10.20 7.69 -14.51
N PRO A 360 10.38 6.54 -15.19
CA PRO A 360 11.02 5.37 -14.60
C PRO A 360 12.41 5.66 -14.03
N GLN A 361 12.70 5.12 -12.86
CA GLN A 361 13.98 5.22 -12.18
C GLN A 361 14.40 3.84 -11.63
N VAL A 362 15.65 3.68 -11.25
CA VAL A 362 16.15 2.47 -10.55
C VAL A 362 16.14 2.63 -9.02
N GLY A 363 15.95 3.86 -8.56
CA GLY A 363 15.71 4.18 -7.14
C GLY A 363 16.96 4.45 -6.31
N GLN A 364 16.79 5.17 -5.20
CA GLN A 364 17.80 5.35 -4.15
C GLN A 364 17.13 5.18 -2.80
N PHE A 365 17.48 4.10 -2.09
CA PHE A 365 16.75 3.60 -0.93
C PHE A 365 17.53 3.77 0.37
N HIS A 366 16.80 3.93 1.46
CA HIS A 366 17.25 4.09 2.83
C HIS A 366 16.43 3.18 3.76
N GLY A 367 17.09 2.16 4.31
CA GLY A 367 16.47 1.11 5.10
C GLY A 367 16.07 -0.12 4.27
N PRO A 368 15.49 -1.14 4.93
CA PRO A 368 15.27 -2.45 4.33
C PRO A 368 14.40 -2.40 3.07
N ASN A 369 14.97 -2.83 1.95
CA ASN A 369 14.31 -2.87 0.65
C ASN A 369 14.62 -4.17 -0.12
N LEU A 370 13.93 -4.36 -1.25
CA LEU A 370 14.13 -5.45 -2.18
C LEU A 370 14.91 -4.97 -3.40
N CYS A 371 16.06 -5.57 -3.67
CA CYS A 371 16.86 -5.18 -4.82
C CYS A 371 16.40 -5.87 -6.11
N PHE A 372 15.78 -5.10 -7.00
CA PHE A 372 15.33 -5.56 -8.32
C PHE A 372 16.41 -5.46 -9.40
N ALA A 373 17.37 -4.54 -9.25
CA ALA A 373 18.52 -4.37 -10.13
C ALA A 373 19.83 -4.85 -9.46
N CYS A 374 19.82 -6.14 -9.10
CA CYS A 374 20.96 -6.80 -8.47
C CYS A 374 21.39 -8.07 -9.21
N VAL A 375 22.61 -8.51 -8.91
CA VAL A 375 23.19 -9.77 -9.38
C VAL A 375 23.61 -10.64 -8.21
N ALA A 376 23.32 -11.94 -8.31
CA ALA A 376 23.70 -12.96 -7.35
C ALA A 376 24.12 -14.22 -8.10
N GLY A 377 25.41 -14.55 -8.01
CA GLY A 377 26.02 -15.61 -8.82
C GLY A 377 25.83 -15.37 -10.32
N THR A 378 25.22 -16.32 -11.02
CA THR A 378 24.93 -16.24 -12.47
C THR A 378 23.54 -15.69 -12.79
N SER A 379 22.81 -15.22 -11.78
CA SER A 379 21.45 -14.68 -11.94
C SER A 379 21.48 -13.16 -11.76
N MET A 380 20.84 -12.43 -12.67
CA MET A 380 20.80 -10.96 -12.66
C MET A 380 19.37 -10.47 -12.89
N GLY A 381 18.90 -9.61 -12.01
CA GLY A 381 17.72 -8.79 -12.21
C GLY A 381 18.11 -7.45 -12.81
N ILE A 382 17.35 -7.00 -13.80
CA ILE A 382 17.43 -5.66 -14.36
C ILE A 382 16.01 -5.10 -14.26
N GLY A 383 15.73 -4.41 -13.15
CA GLY A 383 14.40 -3.87 -12.85
C GLY A 383 14.42 -2.35 -12.67
N PHE A 384 13.31 -1.73 -13.08
CA PHE A 384 12.98 -0.34 -12.75
C PHE A 384 12.00 -0.32 -11.57
N ASN A 385 12.06 0.75 -10.78
CA ASN A 385 11.27 0.95 -9.57
C ASN A 385 9.86 1.49 -9.90
N GLY A 386 9.10 0.72 -10.68
CA GLY A 386 7.75 1.05 -11.14
C GLY A 386 7.66 1.65 -12.54
N ASP A 387 6.43 2.01 -12.94
CA ASP A 387 6.09 2.59 -14.24
C ASP A 387 6.59 4.03 -14.37
N PHE A 388 6.65 4.71 -13.24
CA PHE A 388 7.21 6.03 -13.08
C PHE A 388 7.74 6.18 -11.66
N THR A 389 8.40 7.29 -11.38
CA THR A 389 8.95 7.61 -10.07
C THR A 389 8.76 9.10 -9.85
N ASP A 390 8.55 9.49 -8.60
CA ASP A 390 8.48 10.89 -8.21
C ASP A 390 9.86 11.58 -8.36
N SER A 391 9.85 12.89 -8.19
CA SER A 391 10.99 13.75 -7.92
C SER A 391 11.78 13.35 -6.65
N ALA A 392 11.22 12.52 -5.77
CA ALA A 392 11.93 11.89 -4.65
C ALA A 392 12.44 10.51 -5.07
N PRO A 393 13.77 10.26 -5.09
CA PRO A 393 14.38 9.09 -5.74
C PRO A 393 14.03 7.75 -5.09
N GLU A 394 13.53 7.75 -3.86
CA GLU A 394 13.03 6.57 -3.15
C GLU A 394 11.58 6.22 -3.52
N THR A 395 10.85 7.07 -4.25
CA THR A 395 9.39 6.95 -4.40
C THR A 395 8.99 6.30 -5.71
N SER A 396 8.66 5.01 -5.68
CA SER A 396 8.09 4.33 -6.85
C SER A 396 6.67 4.82 -7.13
N GLY A 397 6.35 4.84 -8.42
CA GLY A 397 5.04 5.12 -8.95
C GLY A 397 4.52 3.94 -9.76
N TYR A 398 3.23 3.70 -9.67
CA TYR A 398 2.55 2.66 -10.44
C TYR A 398 1.14 3.11 -10.80
N TYR A 399 0.64 2.60 -11.93
CA TYR A 399 -0.77 2.74 -12.27
C TYR A 399 -1.52 1.50 -11.79
N GLU A 400 -2.46 1.68 -10.87
CA GLU A 400 -3.29 0.60 -10.36
C GLU A 400 -4.73 0.77 -10.80
N VAL A 401 -5.31 -0.28 -11.37
CA VAL A 401 -6.75 -0.36 -11.64
C VAL A 401 -7.41 -1.34 -10.69
N PRO A 402 -8.73 -1.21 -10.46
CA PRO A 402 -9.46 -2.16 -9.64
C PRO A 402 -9.25 -3.59 -10.08
N PHE A 403 -9.22 -4.50 -9.11
CA PHE A 403 -8.95 -5.91 -9.34
C PHE A 403 -9.88 -6.50 -10.41
N GLY A 404 -9.30 -7.09 -11.46
CA GLY A 404 -10.03 -7.68 -12.59
C GLY A 404 -10.04 -6.84 -13.87
N TYR A 405 -9.48 -5.64 -13.84
CA TYR A 405 -9.22 -4.82 -15.03
C TYR A 405 -7.77 -4.99 -15.50
N PRO A 406 -7.51 -4.94 -16.82
CA PRO A 406 -6.14 -4.97 -17.34
C PRO A 406 -5.39 -3.72 -16.90
N ASN A 407 -4.09 -3.86 -16.58
CA ASN A 407 -3.22 -2.70 -16.31
C ASN A 407 -3.36 -1.68 -17.46
N PRO A 408 -3.70 -0.42 -17.17
CA PRO A 408 -3.93 0.56 -18.21
C PRO A 408 -2.64 1.05 -18.88
N THR A 409 -1.47 0.76 -18.29
CA THR A 409 -0.18 0.98 -18.93
C THR A 409 0.29 -0.22 -19.72
N VAL A 410 1.02 0.07 -20.80
CA VAL A 410 1.81 -0.94 -21.52
C VAL A 410 3.27 -0.72 -21.16
N GLU A 411 3.83 -1.69 -20.45
CA GLU A 411 5.24 -1.77 -20.09
C GLU A 411 5.96 -2.77 -20.99
N ASN A 412 7.18 -2.44 -21.43
CA ASN A 412 8.03 -3.38 -22.13
C ASN A 412 9.50 -3.07 -21.88
N VAL A 413 10.22 -4.02 -21.28
CA VAL A 413 11.68 -3.95 -21.14
C VAL A 413 12.34 -4.88 -22.15
N THR A 414 13.40 -4.41 -22.80
CA THR A 414 14.24 -5.19 -23.72
C THR A 414 15.69 -5.08 -23.28
N VAL A 415 16.36 -6.22 -23.09
CA VAL A 415 17.75 -6.25 -22.64
C VAL A 415 18.65 -6.76 -23.76
N TYR A 416 19.75 -6.04 -23.95
CA TYR A 416 20.83 -6.37 -24.87
C TYR A 416 22.13 -6.61 -24.10
N ARG A 417 22.92 -7.56 -24.58
CA ARG A 417 24.34 -7.74 -24.22
C ARG A 417 25.16 -7.67 -25.49
N ASP A 418 26.14 -6.77 -25.52
CA ASP A 418 27.00 -6.52 -26.70
C ASP A 418 26.19 -6.28 -27.99
N GLY A 419 25.06 -5.57 -27.88
CA GLY A 419 24.16 -5.25 -28.99
C GLY A 419 23.22 -6.38 -29.42
N ARG A 420 23.32 -7.59 -28.85
CA ARG A 420 22.38 -8.69 -29.12
C ARG A 420 21.27 -8.69 -28.07
N GLN A 421 20.01 -8.72 -28.52
CA GLN A 421 18.86 -8.91 -27.62
C GLN A 421 18.94 -10.28 -26.94
N ILE A 422 18.83 -10.29 -25.61
CA ILE A 422 18.89 -11.49 -24.77
C ILE A 422 17.63 -11.70 -23.94
N ALA A 423 16.82 -10.66 -23.69
CA ALA A 423 15.53 -10.76 -23.05
C ALA A 423 14.56 -9.68 -23.56
N GLN A 424 13.26 -9.96 -23.46
CA GLN A 424 12.18 -9.00 -23.66
C GLN A 424 11.00 -9.43 -22.82
N GLU A 425 10.51 -8.55 -21.96
CA GLU A 425 9.42 -8.84 -21.02
C GLU A 425 8.41 -7.70 -21.01
N PRO A 426 7.09 -8.00 -21.02
CA PRO A 426 6.05 -7.00 -20.84
C PRO A 426 5.89 -6.65 -19.34
N SER A 427 6.94 -6.07 -18.74
CA SER A 427 7.02 -5.74 -17.32
C SER A 427 8.04 -4.62 -17.08
N VAL A 428 8.08 -4.09 -15.84
CA VAL A 428 9.10 -3.14 -15.36
C VAL A 428 10.52 -3.69 -15.25
N GLY A 429 10.75 -4.98 -15.53
CA GLY A 429 12.07 -5.59 -15.41
C GLY A 429 12.22 -6.94 -16.12
N ALA A 430 13.48 -7.39 -16.22
CA ALA A 430 13.85 -8.65 -16.84
C ALA A 430 14.78 -9.46 -15.94
N TRP A 431 14.63 -10.78 -15.98
CA TRP A 431 15.41 -11.73 -15.20
C TRP A 431 16.29 -12.57 -16.11
N LEU A 432 17.59 -12.56 -15.85
CA LEU A 432 18.57 -13.29 -16.62
C LEU A 432 19.17 -14.41 -15.77
N SER A 433 19.26 -15.61 -16.34
CA SER A 433 20.04 -16.72 -15.79
C SER A 433 21.31 -16.94 -16.61
N ASP A 434 22.26 -17.67 -16.02
CA ASP A 434 23.48 -18.11 -16.70
C ASP A 434 24.31 -16.98 -17.32
N ILE A 435 24.31 -15.81 -16.66
CA ILE A 435 25.13 -14.68 -17.12
C ILE A 435 26.63 -15.03 -16.98
N PRO A 436 27.46 -14.69 -17.98
CA PRO A 436 28.90 -14.83 -17.89
C PRO A 436 29.48 -14.06 -16.70
N GLN A 437 30.42 -14.68 -15.99
CA GLN A 437 31.13 -14.05 -14.88
C GLN A 437 32.40 -13.34 -15.39
N GLN A 438 32.19 -12.40 -16.31
CA GLN A 438 33.24 -11.55 -16.89
C GLN A 438 32.73 -10.11 -17.02
N VAL A 439 33.64 -9.19 -17.36
CA VAL A 439 33.24 -7.81 -17.63
C VAL A 439 32.46 -7.77 -18.94
N ASP A 440 31.21 -7.32 -18.89
CA ASP A 440 30.30 -7.24 -20.05
C ASP A 440 29.52 -5.91 -19.99
N THR A 441 29.05 -5.43 -21.14
CA THR A 441 28.16 -4.26 -21.24
C THR A 441 26.74 -4.69 -21.52
N TYR A 442 25.82 -4.21 -20.68
CA TYR A 442 24.39 -4.45 -20.81
C TYR A 442 23.69 -3.14 -21.18
N ARG A 443 22.65 -3.24 -22.01
CA ARG A 443 21.75 -2.15 -22.36
C ARG A 443 20.32 -2.59 -22.13
N ALA A 444 19.59 -1.87 -21.28
CA ALA A 444 18.18 -2.05 -21.02
C ALA A 444 17.39 -0.89 -21.66
N VAL A 445 16.42 -1.24 -22.48
CA VAL A 445 15.45 -0.29 -23.05
C VAL A 445 14.11 -0.54 -22.37
N PHE A 446 13.58 0.45 -21.68
CA PHE A 446 12.30 0.37 -21.00
C PHE A 446 11.33 1.42 -21.53
N ASP A 447 10.21 0.93 -22.07
CA ASP A 447 9.12 1.73 -22.60
C ASP A 447 7.89 1.60 -21.70
N VAL A 448 7.27 2.74 -21.39
CA VAL A 448 5.98 2.83 -20.70
C VAL A 448 5.04 3.67 -21.54
N ASP A 449 3.84 3.15 -21.80
CA ASP A 449 2.77 3.86 -22.50
C ASP A 449 1.51 3.93 -21.63
N ALA A 450 1.24 5.12 -21.09
CA ALA A 450 0.06 5.47 -20.32
C ALA A 450 -0.96 6.27 -21.14
N SER A 451 -0.78 6.42 -22.45
CA SER A 451 -1.65 7.26 -23.30
C SER A 451 -3.08 6.72 -23.46
N GLY A 452 -3.34 5.51 -22.99
CA GLY A 452 -4.69 4.95 -22.88
C GLY A 452 -5.51 5.51 -21.71
N ILE A 453 -4.88 6.20 -20.76
CA ILE A 453 -5.54 6.72 -19.56
C ILE A 453 -6.02 8.15 -19.83
N SER A 454 -7.33 8.34 -19.91
CA SER A 454 -7.93 9.62 -20.32
C SER A 454 -7.68 10.77 -19.33
N SER A 455 -7.45 10.43 -18.07
CA SER A 455 -7.23 11.31 -16.93
C SER A 455 -5.75 11.65 -16.68
N VAL A 456 -4.83 11.07 -17.46
CA VAL A 456 -3.39 11.37 -17.41
C VAL A 456 -3.03 12.19 -18.64
N SER A 457 -2.49 13.38 -18.46
CA SER A 457 -2.03 14.22 -19.57
C SER A 457 -0.52 14.39 -19.64
N GLN A 458 0.16 14.16 -18.51
CA GLN A 458 1.60 14.29 -18.39
C GLN A 458 2.28 12.91 -18.30
N ALA A 459 3.55 12.84 -18.70
CA ALA A 459 4.34 11.61 -18.73
C ALA A 459 3.64 10.43 -19.44
N THR A 460 2.80 10.72 -20.44
CA THR A 460 1.92 9.72 -21.08
C THR A 460 2.68 8.62 -21.80
N LYS A 461 3.95 8.89 -22.17
CA LYS A 461 4.88 7.90 -22.71
C LYS A 461 6.29 8.20 -22.23
N THR A 462 7.00 7.17 -21.82
CA THR A 462 8.44 7.28 -21.51
C THR A 462 9.24 6.23 -22.26
N HIS A 463 10.46 6.62 -22.67
CA HIS A 463 11.45 5.73 -23.27
C HIS A 463 12.78 5.92 -22.53
N THR A 464 13.25 4.87 -21.85
CA THR A 464 14.50 4.87 -21.09
C THR A 464 15.49 3.91 -21.74
N ASP A 465 16.60 4.42 -22.25
CA ASP A 465 17.71 3.64 -22.80
C ASP A 465 18.90 3.75 -21.85
N LEU A 466 19.15 2.68 -21.09
CA LEU A 466 20.13 2.62 -20.02
C LEU A 466 21.20 1.58 -20.34
N THR A 467 22.46 2.00 -20.37
CA THR A 467 23.64 1.14 -20.52
C THR A 467 24.45 1.15 -19.23
N PHE A 468 24.89 -0.02 -18.78
CA PHE A 468 25.76 -0.18 -17.64
C PHE A 468 26.81 -1.27 -17.88
N VAL A 469 27.94 -1.17 -17.19
CA VAL A 469 29.02 -2.16 -17.25
C VAL A 469 28.92 -3.08 -16.04
N TYR A 470 28.67 -4.36 -16.30
CA TYR A 470 28.78 -5.39 -15.26
C TYR A 470 30.24 -5.75 -15.06
N ASN A 471 30.72 -5.68 -13.83
CA ASN A 471 32.05 -6.15 -13.45
C ASN A 471 31.96 -7.14 -12.29
N PRO A 472 32.26 -8.44 -12.49
CA PRO A 472 32.19 -9.46 -11.44
C PRO A 472 33.28 -9.28 -10.37
N ALA A 473 34.31 -8.47 -10.62
CA ALA A 473 35.29 -8.14 -9.60
C ALA A 473 34.61 -7.44 -8.41
N ALA A 474 34.96 -7.87 -7.20
CA ALA A 474 34.38 -7.35 -5.97
C ALA A 474 34.76 -5.88 -5.77
N ASP A 475 33.83 -4.98 -6.08
CA ASP A 475 33.78 -3.65 -5.48
C ASP A 475 32.92 -3.74 -4.21
N PRO A 476 33.50 -3.55 -3.01
CA PRO A 476 32.76 -3.59 -1.76
C PRO A 476 31.60 -2.58 -1.69
N HIS A 477 31.69 -1.47 -2.45
CA HIS A 477 30.60 -0.49 -2.51
C HIS A 477 29.37 -1.01 -3.26
N LEU A 478 29.51 -2.06 -4.07
CA LEU A 478 28.41 -2.69 -4.78
C LEU A 478 27.81 -3.85 -3.99
N THR A 479 28.30 -4.18 -2.79
CA THR A 479 27.68 -5.21 -1.96
C THR A 479 26.38 -4.69 -1.37
N LEU A 480 25.29 -5.44 -1.55
CA LEU A 480 24.00 -5.06 -0.97
C LEU A 480 24.10 -5.11 0.58
N PRO A 481 23.57 -4.09 1.30
CA PRO A 481 23.56 -4.12 2.76
C PRO A 481 22.78 -5.32 3.32
N PRO A 482 23.16 -5.87 4.50
CA PRO A 482 22.50 -7.06 5.05
C PRO A 482 21.06 -6.88 5.51
N ALA A 483 20.60 -5.64 5.66
CA ALA A 483 19.22 -5.33 6.04
C ALA A 483 18.28 -5.43 4.83
N ASP A 484 18.82 -5.30 3.63
CA ASP A 484 18.12 -5.47 2.36
C ASP A 484 18.10 -6.93 1.94
N SER A 485 17.23 -7.22 0.97
CA SER A 485 17.05 -8.55 0.42
C SER A 485 17.17 -8.54 -1.09
N CYS A 486 17.60 -9.67 -1.63
CA CYS A 486 17.60 -9.88 -3.07
C CYS A 486 16.38 -10.67 -3.50
N TYR A 487 15.84 -10.30 -4.65
CA TYR A 487 14.61 -10.85 -5.20
C TYR A 487 14.55 -12.39 -5.17
N GLU A 488 13.38 -12.92 -4.81
CA GLU A 488 13.11 -14.36 -4.75
C GLU A 488 13.27 -14.98 -6.15
N GLY A 489 14.40 -15.63 -6.39
CA GLY A 489 14.82 -16.11 -7.71
C GLY A 489 16.33 -16.22 -7.85
N PHE A 490 17.07 -15.52 -6.98
CA PHE A 490 18.52 -15.62 -6.89
C PHE A 490 18.99 -16.87 -6.13
N SER A 491 20.04 -17.53 -6.64
CA SER A 491 20.57 -18.78 -6.08
C SER A 491 21.46 -18.60 -4.85
N ASP A 492 21.90 -17.36 -4.56
CA ASP A 492 22.67 -17.03 -3.37
C ASP A 492 22.42 -15.56 -2.92
N PRO A 493 21.46 -15.32 -2.01
CA PRO A 493 21.19 -13.97 -1.51
C PRO A 493 22.34 -13.38 -0.69
N THR A 494 23.31 -14.19 -0.23
CA THR A 494 24.40 -13.74 0.64
C THR A 494 25.57 -13.10 -0.11
N SER A 495 25.60 -13.21 -1.44
CA SER A 495 26.63 -12.61 -2.32
C SER A 495 26.05 -11.56 -3.27
N CYS A 496 24.89 -10.99 -2.93
CA CYS A 496 24.17 -10.11 -3.82
C CYS A 496 24.86 -8.75 -4.00
N ARG A 497 24.87 -8.27 -5.24
CA ARG A 497 25.53 -7.02 -5.63
C ARG A 497 24.62 -6.11 -6.42
N ILE A 498 24.65 -4.84 -6.07
CA ILE A 498 23.93 -3.73 -6.72
C ILE A 498 24.53 -3.51 -8.12
N LEU A 499 23.69 -3.36 -9.13
CA LEU A 499 24.15 -3.01 -10.47
C LEU A 499 24.49 -1.51 -10.54
N PRO A 500 25.53 -1.10 -11.28
CA PRO A 500 25.90 0.30 -11.40
C PRO A 500 25.00 1.03 -12.42
N MET A 501 23.67 0.90 -12.27
CA MET A 501 22.67 1.51 -13.14
C MET A 501 22.51 2.99 -12.81
N LEU A 502 22.60 3.86 -13.83
CA LEU A 502 22.39 5.30 -13.68
C LEU A 502 20.93 5.62 -13.36
N ASN A 503 20.74 6.61 -12.49
CA ASN A 503 19.44 7.15 -12.10
C ASN A 503 19.36 8.65 -12.40
N LEU A 504 18.23 9.13 -12.90
CA LEU A 504 17.98 10.55 -13.18
C LEU A 504 16.87 11.07 -12.27
N ASN A 505 17.19 12.07 -11.45
CA ASN A 505 16.24 12.73 -10.58
C ASN A 505 15.96 14.15 -11.08
N TYR A 506 14.67 14.45 -11.30
CA TYR A 506 14.21 15.69 -11.89
C TYR A 506 13.51 16.57 -10.86
N GLN A 507 13.85 17.85 -10.86
CA GLN A 507 13.20 18.88 -10.06
C GLN A 507 12.91 20.07 -10.98
N LEU A 508 11.78 20.02 -11.69
CA LEU A 508 11.39 21.05 -12.65
C LEU A 508 10.58 22.14 -11.95
N SER A 509 10.99 23.41 -12.11
CA SER A 509 10.31 24.56 -11.52
C SER A 509 8.91 24.78 -12.11
N THR A 510 7.93 24.04 -11.59
CA THR A 510 6.50 24.11 -11.93
C THR A 510 5.67 24.44 -10.70
N ASP A 511 4.41 24.82 -10.91
CA ASP A 511 3.42 24.92 -9.84
C ASP A 511 2.86 23.52 -9.45
N GLY A 512 1.95 23.48 -8.48
CA GLY A 512 1.39 22.22 -7.99
C GLY A 512 0.51 21.46 -8.99
N SER A 513 0.20 22.05 -10.15
CA SER A 513 -0.43 21.34 -11.27
C SER A 513 0.59 20.98 -12.35
N ASN A 514 1.87 20.93 -12.00
CA ASN A 514 2.98 20.66 -12.90
C ASN A 514 2.98 21.61 -14.13
N THR A 515 2.57 22.87 -13.91
CA THR A 515 2.55 23.91 -14.95
C THR A 515 3.73 24.85 -14.79
N GLY A 516 4.53 24.98 -15.86
CA GLY A 516 5.71 25.83 -15.95
C GLY A 516 5.39 27.29 -16.26
N HIS A 517 6.42 28.13 -16.20
CA HIS A 517 6.35 29.56 -16.52
C HIS A 517 6.98 29.86 -17.88
N ALA A 518 7.10 31.14 -18.27
CA ALA A 518 7.70 31.51 -19.57
C ALA A 518 9.16 31.04 -19.75
N VAL A 519 9.86 30.77 -18.64
CA VAL A 519 11.19 30.17 -18.61
C VAL A 519 11.13 28.99 -17.66
N SER A 520 11.48 27.82 -18.17
CA SER A 520 11.57 26.60 -17.39
C SER A 520 12.99 26.39 -16.87
N VAL A 521 13.07 25.88 -15.65
CA VAL A 521 14.32 25.61 -14.93
C VAL A 521 14.23 24.21 -14.34
N LEU A 522 15.16 23.34 -14.71
CA LEU A 522 15.28 21.97 -14.23
C LEU A 522 16.55 21.82 -13.42
N SER A 523 16.44 21.47 -12.14
CA SER A 523 17.55 20.90 -11.39
C SER A 523 17.57 19.39 -11.64
N LEU A 524 18.71 18.89 -12.10
CA LEU A 524 18.94 17.50 -12.46
C LEU A 524 20.04 16.91 -11.58
N THR A 525 19.77 15.76 -10.98
CA THR A 525 20.79 14.95 -10.30
C THR A 525 20.98 13.65 -11.06
N VAL A 526 22.24 13.35 -11.41
CA VAL A 526 22.66 12.10 -12.06
C VAL A 526 23.28 11.20 -11.00
N GLY A 527 22.50 10.24 -10.50
CA GLY A 527 22.93 9.28 -9.49
C GLY A 527 23.11 7.89 -10.06
N HIS A 528 23.25 6.93 -9.14
CA HIS A 528 23.15 5.50 -9.41
C HIS A 528 22.15 4.89 -8.45
N GLU A 529 21.68 3.69 -8.77
CA GLU A 529 20.98 2.84 -7.81
C GLU A 529 21.80 2.71 -6.51
N SER A 530 21.13 2.86 -5.37
CA SER A 530 21.78 2.73 -4.08
C SER A 530 20.85 2.26 -2.96
N TYR A 531 21.43 1.58 -1.98
CA TYR A 531 20.78 1.11 -0.75
C TYR A 531 21.64 1.52 0.44
N ASP A 532 21.13 2.36 1.34
CA ASP A 532 21.87 2.91 2.49
C ASP A 532 23.20 3.57 2.11
N GLY A 533 23.23 4.21 0.93
CA GLY A 533 24.43 4.82 0.35
C GLY A 533 25.45 3.86 -0.26
N GLN A 534 25.22 2.55 -0.19
CA GLN A 534 25.96 1.57 -1.01
C GLN A 534 25.42 1.57 -2.43
N GLY A 535 26.29 1.38 -3.40
CA GLY A 535 26.02 1.52 -4.83
C GLY A 535 27.22 2.14 -5.55
N SER A 536 27.12 2.27 -6.88
CA SER A 536 28.16 2.90 -7.67
C SER A 536 28.36 4.36 -7.24
N GLN A 537 29.62 4.76 -7.05
CA GLN A 537 30.01 6.14 -6.71
C GLN A 537 30.67 6.85 -7.89
N ALA A 538 30.55 6.29 -9.11
CA ALA A 538 31.17 6.83 -10.31
C ALA A 538 30.62 8.24 -10.60
N PRO A 539 31.48 9.26 -10.77
CA PRO A 539 31.00 10.60 -11.13
C PRO A 539 30.37 10.61 -12.53
N ALA A 540 29.29 11.38 -12.67
CA ALA A 540 28.75 11.77 -13.96
C ALA A 540 29.80 12.58 -14.74
N THR A 541 30.01 12.22 -16.00
CA THR A 541 30.96 12.88 -16.91
C THR A 541 30.27 13.86 -17.86
N SER A 542 28.97 13.66 -18.12
CA SER A 542 28.15 14.60 -18.88
C SER A 542 26.67 14.50 -18.52
N ALA A 543 25.95 15.59 -18.75
CA ALA A 543 24.49 15.62 -18.80
C ALA A 543 24.05 16.62 -19.87
N LYS A 544 22.99 16.29 -20.60
CA LYS A 544 22.39 17.11 -21.65
C LYS A 544 20.87 17.05 -21.52
N VAL A 545 20.23 18.21 -21.57
CA VAL A 545 18.78 18.34 -21.59
C VAL A 545 18.33 18.95 -22.91
N GLU A 546 17.30 18.37 -23.52
CA GLU A 546 16.66 18.83 -24.74
C GLU A 546 15.15 18.87 -24.56
N VAL A 547 14.51 19.82 -25.22
CA VAL A 547 13.07 20.08 -25.13
C VAL A 547 12.47 20.03 -26.52
N SER A 548 11.31 19.41 -26.65
CA SER A 548 10.52 19.41 -27.88
C SER A 548 9.14 20.02 -27.61
N PHE A 549 8.73 20.93 -28.49
CA PHE A 549 7.41 21.57 -28.44
C PHE A 549 6.46 21.02 -29.53
N ASP A 550 6.88 20.00 -30.28
CA ASP A 550 6.18 19.42 -31.43
C ASP A 550 6.05 17.89 -31.34
N GLY A 551 5.97 17.36 -30.12
CA GLY A 551 5.75 15.93 -29.88
C GLY A 551 6.97 15.05 -30.17
N GLY A 552 8.18 15.60 -30.03
CA GLY A 552 9.44 14.88 -30.22
C GLY A 552 9.98 14.89 -31.66
N ALA A 553 9.33 15.62 -32.58
CA ALA A 553 9.77 15.70 -33.97
C ALA A 553 11.05 16.53 -34.13
N THR A 554 11.16 17.65 -33.39
CA THR A 554 12.36 18.46 -33.29
C THR A 554 12.77 18.68 -31.83
N TRP A 555 14.08 18.80 -31.60
CA TRP A 555 14.68 18.91 -30.27
C TRP A 555 15.53 20.16 -30.19
N THR A 556 15.22 21.03 -29.22
CA THR A 556 15.97 22.24 -28.92
C THR A 556 16.83 21.99 -27.68
N PRO A 557 18.14 22.24 -27.74
CA PRO A 557 19.00 22.08 -26.57
C PRO A 557 18.67 23.13 -25.51
N ALA A 558 18.54 22.69 -24.25
CA ALA A 558 18.50 23.58 -23.09
C ALA A 558 19.92 24.01 -22.69
N ALA A 559 20.06 25.21 -22.13
CA ALA A 559 21.31 25.65 -21.55
C ALA A 559 21.57 24.84 -20.26
N THR A 560 22.42 23.81 -20.36
CA THR A 560 22.71 22.88 -19.26
C THR A 560 24.11 23.17 -18.71
N VAL A 561 24.20 23.46 -17.41
CA VAL A 561 25.47 23.76 -16.73
C VAL A 561 25.64 22.88 -15.49
N PRO A 562 26.86 22.37 -15.22
CA PRO A 562 27.13 21.67 -13.97
C PRO A 562 27.12 22.67 -12.80
N THR A 563 26.45 22.31 -11.71
CA THR A 563 26.37 23.11 -10.46
C THR A 563 27.09 22.45 -9.29
N GLY A 564 27.51 21.20 -9.45
CA GLY A 564 28.26 20.43 -8.47
C GLY A 564 28.60 19.04 -9.02
N ARG A 565 29.24 18.20 -8.20
CA ARG A 565 29.43 16.78 -8.56
C ARG A 565 28.05 16.17 -8.77
N ASN A 566 27.81 15.59 -9.96
CA ASN A 566 26.56 14.92 -10.32
C ASN A 566 25.30 15.81 -10.36
N HIS A 567 25.44 17.13 -10.19
CA HIS A 567 24.32 18.07 -10.22
C HIS A 567 24.44 19.04 -11.39
N TYR A 568 23.32 19.26 -12.07
CA TYR A 568 23.21 20.11 -13.23
C TYR A 568 21.98 21.02 -13.11
N LEU A 569 22.05 22.16 -13.76
CA LEU A 569 20.92 23.07 -13.94
C LEU A 569 20.71 23.24 -15.45
N ALA A 570 19.49 22.97 -15.92
CA ALA A 570 19.08 23.20 -17.30
C ALA A 570 18.01 24.30 -17.35
N ILE A 571 18.15 25.21 -18.31
CA ILE A 571 17.25 26.36 -18.48
C ILE A 571 16.87 26.49 -19.96
N TRP A 572 15.60 26.73 -20.24
CA TRP A 572 15.11 27.01 -21.60
C TRP A 572 13.88 27.94 -21.58
N PRO A 573 13.66 28.71 -22.66
CA PRO A 573 12.42 29.46 -22.83
C PRO A 573 11.29 28.54 -23.28
N ASP A 574 10.11 28.73 -22.71
CA ASP A 574 8.91 28.02 -23.15
C ASP A 574 8.27 28.75 -24.32
N SER A 575 8.59 28.24 -25.52
CA SER A 575 8.19 28.83 -26.81
C SER A 575 6.89 28.26 -27.39
N GLY A 576 6.34 27.24 -26.74
CA GLY A 576 5.06 26.63 -27.10
C GLY A 576 3.85 27.48 -26.71
N ALA A 577 2.67 27.06 -27.14
CA ALA A 577 1.42 27.70 -26.74
C ALA A 577 1.09 27.36 -25.28
N LYS A 578 0.43 28.27 -24.57
CA LYS A 578 -0.16 28.00 -23.25
C LYS A 578 -1.08 26.78 -23.32
N GLY A 579 -0.97 25.89 -22.34
CA GLY A 579 -1.68 24.61 -22.26
C GLY A 579 -1.07 23.49 -23.11
N SER A 580 -0.06 23.77 -23.94
CA SER A 580 0.70 22.71 -24.62
C SER A 580 1.61 21.98 -23.63
N MET A 581 1.98 20.75 -23.97
CA MET A 581 2.76 19.86 -23.11
C MET A 581 4.06 19.44 -23.82
N PRO A 582 5.19 20.09 -23.51
CA PRO A 582 6.47 19.77 -24.14
C PRO A 582 6.99 18.40 -23.74
N SER A 583 7.80 17.78 -24.59
CA SER A 583 8.55 16.57 -24.25
C SER A 583 9.96 16.93 -23.80
N LEU A 584 10.52 16.16 -22.87
CA LEU A 584 11.90 16.28 -22.41
C LEU A 584 12.72 15.07 -22.86
N ARG A 585 13.97 15.29 -23.24
CA ARG A 585 14.97 14.25 -23.43
C ARG A 585 16.21 14.60 -22.63
N VAL A 586 16.62 13.70 -21.75
CA VAL A 586 17.81 13.86 -20.92
C VAL A 586 18.78 12.72 -21.18
N THR A 587 20.02 13.05 -21.47
CA THR A 587 21.11 12.09 -21.66
C THR A 587 22.21 12.37 -20.66
N ALA A 588 22.68 11.34 -19.95
CA ALA A 588 23.82 11.43 -19.04
C ALA A 588 24.78 10.24 -19.20
N THR A 589 26.03 10.45 -18.81
CA THR A 589 27.08 9.42 -18.81
C THR A 589 27.90 9.48 -17.53
N ASP A 590 28.53 8.39 -17.12
CA ASP A 590 29.45 8.34 -15.98
C ASP A 590 30.90 8.02 -16.39
N SER A 591 31.79 7.88 -15.40
CA SER A 591 33.20 7.59 -15.61
C SER A 591 33.53 6.10 -15.76
N ILE A 592 32.56 5.20 -15.59
CA ILE A 592 32.74 3.75 -15.71
C ILE A 592 32.11 3.18 -16.98
N GLY A 593 31.61 4.05 -17.87
CA GLY A 593 31.04 3.68 -19.17
C GLY A 593 29.54 3.47 -19.16
N GLY A 594 28.85 3.83 -18.06
CA GLY A 594 27.40 3.89 -17.99
C GLY A 594 26.85 5.08 -18.76
N SER A 595 25.66 4.91 -19.33
CA SER A 595 24.91 5.99 -19.98
C SER A 595 23.41 5.78 -19.84
N ILE A 596 22.65 6.86 -19.68
CA ILE A 596 21.18 6.82 -19.68
C ILE A 596 20.66 7.90 -20.61
N THR A 597 19.69 7.57 -21.46
CA THR A 597 18.88 8.52 -22.21
C THR A 597 17.42 8.27 -21.91
N GLN A 598 16.74 9.25 -21.34
CA GLN A 598 15.32 9.18 -21.02
C GLN A 598 14.56 10.23 -21.80
N THR A 599 13.50 9.81 -22.50
CA THR A 599 12.55 10.68 -23.17
C THR A 599 11.21 10.60 -22.47
N ILE A 600 10.66 11.74 -22.08
CA ILE A 600 9.38 11.88 -21.38
C ILE A 600 8.47 12.70 -22.27
N THR A 601 7.41 12.08 -22.77
CA THR A 601 6.38 12.76 -23.58
C THR A 601 5.42 13.50 -22.67
N ASN A 602 5.07 14.73 -23.02
CA ASN A 602 4.23 15.61 -22.20
C ASN A 602 4.77 15.75 -20.77
N ALA A 603 6.03 16.15 -20.63
CA ALA A 603 6.74 16.19 -19.36
C ALA A 603 6.16 17.19 -18.33
N TYR A 604 5.51 18.25 -18.80
CA TYR A 604 4.86 19.30 -17.99
C TYR A 604 3.90 20.11 -18.88
N THR A 605 3.18 21.07 -18.31
CA THR A 605 2.29 21.98 -19.04
C THR A 605 2.85 23.40 -19.10
N ILE A 606 2.72 24.12 -20.23
CA ILE A 606 3.11 25.54 -20.32
C ILE A 606 1.98 26.45 -19.80
N GLY A 607 2.30 27.36 -18.88
CA GLY A 607 1.36 28.28 -18.21
C GLY A 607 0.98 29.57 -18.94
#